data_AF-A0A373F9T8-F1
#
_entry.id   AF-A0A373F9T8-F1
#
_cell.length_a   1.000
_cell.length_b   1.000
_cell.length_c   1.000
_cell.angle_alpha   90.00
_cell.angle_beta   90.00
_cell.angle_gamma   90.00
#
_symmetry.space_group_name_H-M   'P 1'
#
loop_
_entity.id
_entity.type
_entity.pdbx_description
1 polymer ?
#
loop_
_entity_poly.entity_id
_entity_poly.type
_entity_poly.pdbx_seq_one_letter_code
_entity_poly.pdbx_strand_id
1 'polypeptide(L)'
;MSLPHFCVQQDVTKYEHLNKLYKISLDPAGKDETEVIGTSSEAFRFVDLFAGLGGFHVALDELGGRGVFAAEWEPKLNALYKVNFGIDAWGDLNALSNDEIIARSVPDHHVLTAGFPCQPFSKAGDQLGFKDSNQGNLFFKVHEILSVKRPQYFILENVPNILKHDGGRTKATIIRMLEELGYSVDVEHFSPHEFGIPQVRDRAYFVGSLEGLDHFEWPTKHKGQTEIRSVLRHDVPSTRAIPEQTLRAIDMWGDFLRHSPAELKLPSFPIWAMEFGATYPYEEETPSGVWARRPLLGMREMGFKGNFGQSLECSVDEQIKRIPSHANRAGDFDFPQWKRTFIRQNREFYQANRSWIDPWLAKWRPQDFSSSFQKMEWNAQGEGRDIDNFVLQVRASGLRVKRPTTSPSLIAFTQTQVPILGANLTGKRRYMTPAECAELQCLGGIQLPASDLDAYKALGNAVNARVVKAIAERLLYGLIRPTSSITPDLEPLGATA
;
A
#
# COMPACT_ATOMS: atom_id res chain seq x y z
N MET A 1 32.35 50.85 -32.01
CA MET A 1 31.87 49.63 -32.71
C MET A 1 31.56 48.59 -31.66
N SER A 2 30.38 48.01 -31.82
CA SER A 2 29.59 47.20 -30.90
C SER A 2 30.11 45.77 -30.72
N LEU A 3 30.00 45.25 -29.50
CA LEU A 3 29.94 43.82 -29.15
C LEU A 3 28.83 43.61 -28.08
N PRO A 4 28.22 42.41 -28.01
CA PRO A 4 26.77 42.27 -27.90
C PRO A 4 26.22 41.95 -26.50
N HIS A 5 24.92 42.18 -26.36
CA HIS A 5 24.05 41.88 -25.22
C HIS A 5 24.10 40.40 -24.79
N PHE A 6 24.31 40.18 -23.49
CA PHE A 6 23.84 38.98 -22.78
C PHE A 6 22.66 39.38 -21.89
N CYS A 7 21.46 38.91 -22.25
CA CYS A 7 20.25 39.04 -21.44
C CYS A 7 20.22 37.86 -20.47
N VAL A 8 20.34 38.13 -19.17
CA VAL A 8 20.13 37.16 -18.10
C VAL A 8 18.63 37.09 -17.85
N GLN A 9 17.96 36.03 -18.30
CA GLN A 9 16.65 35.65 -17.75
C GLN A 9 16.92 34.95 -16.41
N GLN A 10 16.65 35.64 -15.31
CA GLN A 10 16.67 35.06 -13.96
C GLN A 10 15.40 34.23 -13.74
N ASP A 11 15.59 32.98 -13.32
CA ASP A 11 14.54 32.04 -12.91
C ASP A 11 13.70 32.59 -11.75
N VAL A 12 12.41 32.80 -12.02
CA VAL A 12 11.40 33.30 -11.07
C VAL A 12 10.95 32.21 -10.06
N THR A 13 11.37 30.96 -10.21
CA THR A 13 10.92 29.82 -9.40
C THR A 13 11.63 29.64 -8.06
N LYS A 14 12.68 30.42 -7.77
CA LYS A 14 13.41 30.31 -6.49
C LYS A 14 12.82 31.16 -5.35
N TYR A 15 11.90 32.08 -5.66
CA TYR A 15 11.39 33.08 -4.70
C TYR A 15 10.04 32.73 -4.06
N GLU A 16 9.29 31.76 -4.56
CA GLU A 16 7.99 31.40 -3.96
C GLU A 16 8.13 30.64 -2.62
N HIS A 17 9.27 29.97 -2.36
CA HIS A 17 9.52 29.31 -1.09
C HIS A 17 9.93 30.26 0.05
N LEU A 18 10.46 31.44 -0.28
CA LEU A 18 10.86 32.45 0.71
C LEU A 18 9.69 33.34 1.17
N ASN A 19 8.64 33.45 0.36
CA ASN A 19 7.45 34.26 0.69
C ASN A 19 6.50 33.62 1.71
N LYS A 20 6.79 32.42 2.22
CA LYS A 20 6.09 31.87 3.38
C LYS A 20 6.67 32.33 4.74
N LEU A 21 7.73 33.12 4.75
CA LEU A 21 8.36 33.61 5.99
C LEU A 21 8.44 35.15 6.12
N TYR A 22 8.20 35.93 5.05
CA TYR A 22 8.28 37.39 5.11
C TYR A 22 7.20 38.05 4.27
N LYS A 23 6.31 38.84 4.89
CA LYS A 23 5.50 39.85 4.20
C LYS A 23 6.33 41.14 4.17
N ILE A 24 6.93 41.45 3.03
CA ILE A 24 7.54 42.77 2.82
C ILE A 24 6.41 43.72 2.44
N SER A 25 5.99 44.56 3.39
CA SER A 25 5.16 45.73 3.11
C SER A 25 6.10 46.93 2.94
N LEU A 26 6.16 47.49 1.73
CA LEU A 26 6.90 48.71 1.45
C LEU A 26 6.05 49.91 1.91
N ASP A 27 6.36 50.48 3.07
CA ASP A 27 5.86 51.80 3.49
C ASP A 27 6.82 52.89 2.95
N PRO A 28 6.38 54.04 2.40
CA PRO A 28 7.25 54.99 1.70
C PRO A 28 8.20 55.81 2.58
N ALA A 29 8.30 55.53 3.88
CA ALA A 29 9.16 56.26 4.81
C ALA A 29 10.17 55.29 5.43
N GLY A 30 11.35 55.19 4.82
CA GLY A 30 12.38 54.20 5.15
C GLY A 30 12.84 54.21 6.61
N LYS A 31 12.22 53.34 7.42
CA LYS A 31 12.75 52.83 8.68
C LYS A 31 12.59 51.32 8.68
N ASP A 32 13.71 50.61 8.65
CA ASP A 32 13.77 49.17 8.86
C ASP A 32 13.40 48.86 10.32
N GLU A 33 12.14 48.51 10.56
CA GLU A 33 11.75 47.73 11.72
C GLU A 33 11.33 46.34 11.23
N THR A 34 12.27 45.40 11.29
CA THR A 34 11.99 43.98 11.08
C THR A 34 11.12 43.48 12.24
N GLU A 35 9.81 43.49 12.04
CA GLU A 35 8.87 42.82 12.93
C GLU A 35 8.99 41.31 12.74
N VAL A 36 9.54 40.62 13.74
CA VAL A 36 9.60 39.16 13.78
C VAL A 36 8.18 38.66 14.04
N ILE A 37 7.47 38.25 12.99
CA ILE A 37 6.18 37.56 13.13
C ILE A 37 6.46 36.23 13.82
N GLY A 38 5.91 36.07 15.03
CA GLY A 38 6.17 34.96 15.93
C GLY A 38 6.03 33.59 15.29
N THR A 39 6.94 32.69 15.67
CA THR A 39 6.83 31.25 15.47
C THR A 39 5.43 30.78 15.87
N SER A 40 4.72 30.10 14.97
CA SER A 40 3.52 29.32 15.33
C SER A 40 3.81 28.54 16.60
N SER A 41 3.07 28.77 17.69
CA SER A 41 3.23 27.99 18.91
C SER A 41 2.93 26.53 18.58
N GLU A 42 3.87 25.62 18.84
CA GLU A 42 3.67 24.19 18.64
C GLU A 42 2.49 23.70 19.49
N ALA A 43 1.50 23.05 18.86
CA ALA A 43 0.31 22.58 19.57
C ALA A 43 0.62 21.30 20.38
N PHE A 44 1.46 20.43 19.83
CA PHE A 44 1.94 19.23 20.49
C PHE A 44 3.28 18.78 19.90
N ARG A 45 3.88 17.76 20.54
CA ARG A 45 5.17 17.16 20.17
C ARG A 45 4.96 15.69 19.90
N PHE A 46 5.54 15.16 18.83
CA PHE A 46 5.32 13.76 18.45
C PHE A 46 6.62 13.02 18.05
N VAL A 47 6.53 11.69 18.11
CA VAL A 47 7.57 10.76 17.68
C VAL A 47 7.07 9.89 16.53
N ASP A 48 7.92 9.68 15.52
CA ASP A 48 7.62 8.91 14.30
C ASP A 48 8.55 7.69 14.17
N LEU A 49 8.10 6.53 14.65
CA LEU A 49 8.87 5.29 14.59
C LEU A 49 8.59 4.52 13.30
N PHE A 50 9.64 3.93 12.72
CA PHE A 50 9.56 3.27 11.40
C PHE A 50 9.11 4.26 10.31
N ALA A 51 9.73 5.44 10.32
CA ALA A 51 9.20 6.64 9.71
C ALA A 51 9.06 6.55 8.19
N GLY A 52 9.94 5.81 7.51
CA GLY A 52 9.93 5.67 6.05
C GLY A 52 10.01 7.03 5.36
N LEU A 53 8.97 7.36 4.58
CA LEU A 53 8.84 8.68 3.93
C LEU A 53 8.23 9.77 4.82
N GLY A 54 7.88 9.45 6.08
CA GLY A 54 7.29 10.39 7.03
C GLY A 54 5.80 10.62 6.83
N GLY A 55 5.02 9.58 6.51
CA GLY A 55 3.57 9.71 6.35
C GLY A 55 2.86 10.15 7.64
N PHE A 56 3.33 9.71 8.81
CA PHE A 56 2.86 10.23 10.10
C PHE A 56 3.31 11.67 10.31
N HIS A 57 4.56 11.99 9.98
CA HIS A 57 5.09 13.35 10.09
C HIS A 57 4.25 14.36 9.29
N VAL A 58 4.02 14.09 8.00
CA VAL A 58 3.20 14.97 7.13
C VAL A 58 1.81 15.17 7.73
N ALA A 59 1.18 14.11 8.23
CA ALA A 59 -0.15 14.18 8.81
C ALA A 59 -0.22 15.04 10.09
N LEU A 60 0.76 14.89 10.98
CA LEU A 60 0.78 15.56 12.29
C LEU A 60 1.32 16.99 12.21
N ASP A 61 2.27 17.27 11.32
CA ASP A 61 2.77 18.62 11.04
C ASP A 61 1.65 19.52 10.50
N GLU A 62 0.79 19.00 9.62
CA GLU A 62 -0.42 19.70 9.15
C GLU A 62 -1.44 20.02 10.25
N LEU A 63 -1.32 19.38 11.43
CA LEU A 63 -2.16 19.63 12.61
C LEU A 63 -1.46 20.51 13.66
N GLY A 64 -0.31 21.10 13.34
CA GLY A 64 0.47 21.95 14.24
C GLY A 64 1.35 21.17 15.22
N GLY A 65 1.56 19.88 14.97
CA GLY A 65 2.47 19.05 15.74
C GLY A 65 3.92 19.27 15.33
N ARG A 66 4.85 19.21 16.28
CA ARG A 66 6.29 19.22 16.03
C ARG A 66 6.89 17.84 16.18
N GLY A 67 7.51 17.32 15.12
CA GLY A 67 8.31 16.09 15.19
C GLY A 67 9.57 16.32 16.02
N VAL A 68 9.78 15.52 17.07
CA VAL A 68 10.92 15.69 17.99
C VAL A 68 11.88 14.50 17.98
N PHE A 69 11.45 13.38 17.42
CA PHE A 69 12.27 12.20 17.17
C PHE A 69 11.63 11.39 16.05
N ALA A 70 12.48 10.80 15.22
CA ALA A 70 12.07 9.83 14.22
C ALA A 70 13.04 8.65 14.22
N ALA A 71 12.59 7.48 13.77
CA ALA A 71 13.48 6.33 13.59
C ALA A 71 13.26 5.67 12.22
N GLU A 72 14.33 5.56 11.46
CA GLU A 72 14.38 4.94 10.13
C GLU A 72 15.76 4.29 9.94
N TRP A 73 15.78 2.97 9.85
CA TRP A 73 17.01 2.19 9.78
C TRP A 73 17.64 2.14 8.38
N GLU A 74 16.87 2.37 7.31
CA GLU A 74 17.37 2.31 5.94
C GLU A 74 18.13 3.61 5.64
N PRO A 75 19.44 3.56 5.32
CA PRO A 75 20.27 4.76 5.26
C PRO A 75 19.81 5.82 4.25
N LYS A 76 19.25 5.42 3.10
CA LYS A 76 18.77 6.39 2.10
C LYS A 76 17.50 7.08 2.56
N LEU A 77 16.56 6.34 3.15
CA LEU A 77 15.33 6.92 3.71
C LEU A 77 15.62 7.79 4.93
N ASN A 78 16.55 7.38 5.78
CA ASN A 78 17.01 8.17 6.92
C ASN A 78 17.57 9.53 6.48
N ALA A 79 18.50 9.53 5.51
CA ALA A 79 19.05 10.76 4.95
C ALA A 79 17.96 11.64 4.29
N LEU A 80 17.01 11.02 3.62
CA LEU A 80 15.89 11.71 2.98
C LEU A 80 14.93 12.34 4.02
N TYR A 81 14.72 11.67 5.16
CA TYR A 81 13.92 12.20 6.27
C TYR A 81 14.50 13.52 6.79
N LYS A 82 15.83 13.59 6.94
CA LYS A 82 16.52 14.84 7.30
C LYS A 82 16.31 15.94 6.27
N VAL A 83 16.37 15.61 4.98
CA VAL A 83 16.16 16.59 3.90
C VAL A 83 14.72 17.13 3.92
N ASN A 84 13.74 16.27 4.17
CA ASN A 84 12.33 16.65 4.15
C ASN A 84 11.88 17.37 5.42
N PHE A 85 12.39 17.00 6.59
CA PHE A 85 11.85 17.43 7.89
C PHE A 85 12.89 18.04 8.83
N GLY A 86 14.16 18.12 8.44
CA GLY A 86 15.23 18.68 9.26
C GLY A 86 15.62 17.84 10.48
N ILE A 87 15.14 16.60 10.58
CA ILE A 87 15.39 15.69 11.71
C ILE A 87 16.38 14.60 11.29
N ASP A 88 17.48 14.49 12.04
CA ASP A 88 18.36 13.33 11.98
C ASP A 88 17.65 12.13 12.63
N ALA A 89 17.05 11.27 11.79
CA ALA A 89 16.33 10.10 12.27
C ALA A 89 17.30 9.12 12.93
N TRP A 90 16.86 8.49 14.02
CA TRP A 90 17.55 7.40 14.67
C TRP A 90 17.65 6.20 13.72
N GLY A 91 18.77 5.49 13.74
CA GLY A 91 18.98 4.28 12.95
C GLY A 91 18.22 3.08 13.51
N ASP A 92 18.97 2.06 13.93
CA ASP A 92 18.37 0.84 14.49
C ASP A 92 17.75 1.10 15.87
N LEU A 93 16.43 0.91 15.98
CA LEU A 93 15.71 1.02 17.26
C LEU A 93 16.19 0.00 18.29
N ASN A 94 16.80 -1.13 17.88
CA ASN A 94 17.37 -2.08 18.83
C ASN A 94 18.59 -1.50 19.59
N ALA A 95 19.20 -0.41 19.10
CA ALA A 95 20.23 0.31 19.82
C ALA A 95 19.69 1.06 21.05
N LEU A 96 18.37 1.27 21.13
CA LEU A 96 17.67 1.67 22.35
C LEU A 96 17.51 0.42 23.25
N SER A 97 18.62 -0.04 23.81
CA SER A 97 18.74 -1.39 24.38
C SER A 97 18.21 -1.54 25.80
N ASN A 98 17.90 -0.44 26.48
CA ASN A 98 17.32 -0.42 27.83
C ASN A 98 16.59 0.91 28.13
N ASP A 99 15.87 0.93 29.24
CA ASP A 99 15.05 2.05 29.70
C ASP A 99 15.84 3.36 29.87
N GLU A 100 17.08 3.31 30.37
CA GLU A 100 17.92 4.50 30.57
C GLU A 100 18.30 5.14 29.23
N ILE A 101 18.67 4.32 28.25
CA ILE A 101 18.99 4.79 26.89
C ILE A 101 17.74 5.35 26.22
N ILE A 102 16.59 4.70 26.36
CA ILE A 102 15.30 5.20 25.83
C ILE A 102 14.99 6.56 26.47
N ALA A 103 15.02 6.66 27.80
CA ALA A 103 14.70 7.88 28.53
C ALA A 103 15.57 9.07 28.12
N ARG A 104 16.87 8.83 27.90
CA ARG A 104 17.83 9.85 27.46
C ARG A 104 17.72 10.22 25.99
N SER A 105 17.49 9.23 25.12
CA SER A 105 17.63 9.40 23.66
C SER A 105 16.32 9.78 22.98
N VAL A 106 15.18 9.33 23.53
CA VAL A 106 13.85 9.68 23.03
C VAL A 106 13.32 10.86 23.86
N PRO A 107 13.14 12.05 23.27
CA PRO A 107 12.60 13.21 23.99
C PRO A 107 11.19 12.95 24.51
N ASP A 108 10.78 13.70 25.54
CA ASP A 108 9.38 13.71 25.96
C ASP A 108 8.48 14.18 24.82
N HIS A 109 7.28 13.63 24.73
CA HIS A 109 6.35 13.88 23.63
C HIS A 109 4.92 13.55 24.07
N HIS A 110 3.96 14.14 23.36
CA HIS A 110 2.54 13.93 23.62
C HIS A 110 2.00 12.73 22.83
N VAL A 111 2.56 12.47 21.64
CA VAL A 111 2.04 11.46 20.71
C VAL A 111 3.15 10.58 20.17
N LEU A 112 3.01 9.26 20.28
CA LEU A 112 3.88 8.29 19.62
C LEU A 112 3.18 7.69 18.40
N THR A 113 3.85 7.66 17.27
CA THR A 113 3.34 7.00 16.06
C THR A 113 4.28 5.92 15.58
N ALA A 114 3.73 4.81 15.06
CA ALA A 114 4.54 3.72 14.54
C ALA A 114 3.83 2.88 13.45
N GLY A 115 4.41 2.82 12.25
CA GLY A 115 4.02 1.89 11.18
C GLY A 115 4.87 0.63 11.22
N PHE A 116 4.72 -0.19 12.26
CA PHE A 116 5.70 -1.25 12.55
C PHE A 116 5.61 -2.43 11.55
N PRO A 117 6.73 -3.06 11.17
CA PRO A 117 6.72 -4.19 10.25
C PRO A 117 5.89 -5.40 10.73
N CYS A 118 5.10 -5.97 9.84
CA CYS A 118 4.32 -7.19 10.11
C CYS A 118 5.22 -8.44 10.10
N GLN A 119 5.84 -8.77 11.25
CA GLN A 119 6.54 -10.03 11.46
C GLN A 119 5.65 -11.05 12.17
N PRO A 120 5.79 -12.36 11.90
CA PRO A 120 4.98 -13.37 12.55
C PRO A 120 5.28 -13.40 14.06
N PHE A 121 4.24 -13.17 14.88
CA PHE A 121 4.26 -13.29 16.34
C PHE A 121 4.50 -14.74 16.81
N SER A 122 4.54 -15.71 15.90
CA SER A 122 4.46 -17.15 16.13
C SER A 122 5.70 -17.80 16.78
N LYS A 123 6.62 -17.02 17.35
CA LYS A 123 7.76 -17.54 18.15
C LYS A 123 7.71 -17.18 19.64
N ALA A 124 6.76 -16.36 20.08
CA ALA A 124 6.56 -16.05 21.50
C ALA A 124 5.58 -17.03 22.18
N GLY A 125 5.78 -18.33 21.96
CA GLY A 125 5.03 -19.39 22.62
C GLY A 125 5.51 -19.57 24.06
N ASP A 126 4.55 -19.68 24.97
CA ASP A 126 4.59 -20.34 26.28
C ASP A 126 5.92 -20.34 27.08
N GLN A 127 5.90 -19.57 28.18
CA GLN A 127 6.70 -19.80 29.40
C GLN A 127 8.24 -19.78 29.31
N LEU A 128 8.85 -19.17 28.30
CA LEU A 128 10.29 -18.87 28.31
C LEU A 128 10.54 -17.39 28.05
N GLY A 129 11.35 -16.79 28.93
CA GLY A 129 11.48 -15.34 29.10
C GLY A 129 11.64 -14.54 27.81
N PHE A 130 10.91 -13.42 27.77
CA PHE A 130 10.82 -12.38 26.74
C PHE A 130 12.15 -11.70 26.34
N LYS A 131 13.31 -12.32 26.59
CA LYS A 131 14.65 -11.77 26.32
C LYS A 131 15.35 -12.36 25.10
N ASP A 132 14.79 -13.38 24.44
CA ASP A 132 15.58 -14.21 23.51
C ASP A 132 15.01 -14.30 22.08
N SER A 133 14.85 -13.14 21.43
CA SER A 133 14.91 -13.11 19.97
C SER A 133 15.75 -11.93 19.52
N ASN A 134 16.97 -12.20 19.06
CA ASN A 134 17.90 -11.22 18.47
C ASN A 134 17.44 -10.67 17.10
N GLN A 135 16.15 -10.83 16.77
CA GLN A 135 15.38 -10.06 15.78
C GLN A 135 13.98 -9.85 16.37
N GLY A 136 13.96 -9.20 17.53
CA GLY A 136 12.77 -9.01 18.37
C GLY A 136 11.64 -8.40 17.58
N ASN A 137 10.45 -8.97 17.70
CA ASN A 137 9.25 -8.43 17.10
C ASN A 137 9.17 -6.92 17.42
N LEU A 138 9.24 -6.10 16.37
CA LEU A 138 9.43 -4.65 16.47
C LEU A 138 8.30 -3.94 17.23
N PHE A 139 7.14 -4.60 17.38
CA PHE A 139 6.10 -4.18 18.31
C PHE A 139 6.59 -4.09 19.77
N PHE A 140 7.43 -5.01 20.23
CA PHE A 140 7.98 -4.97 21.60
C PHE A 140 8.85 -3.74 21.82
N LYS A 141 9.60 -3.28 20.81
CA LYS A 141 10.35 -2.02 20.93
C LYS A 141 9.44 -0.81 21.03
N VAL A 142 8.31 -0.80 20.31
CA VAL A 142 7.28 0.23 20.50
C VAL A 142 6.73 0.17 21.92
N HIS A 143 6.42 -1.02 22.42
CA HIS A 143 5.90 -1.23 23.77
C HIS A 143 6.88 -0.76 24.86
N GLU A 144 8.17 -1.06 24.74
CA GLU A 144 9.21 -0.56 25.65
C GLU A 144 9.33 0.98 25.62
N ILE A 145 9.27 1.59 24.43
CA ILE A 145 9.31 3.06 24.35
C ILE A 145 8.06 3.66 24.99
N LEU A 146 6.88 3.07 24.77
CA LEU A 146 5.63 3.49 25.41
C LEU A 146 5.68 3.33 26.93
N SER A 147 6.30 2.27 27.45
CA SER A 147 6.40 2.03 28.90
C SER A 147 7.30 3.05 29.60
N VAL A 148 8.40 3.45 28.95
CA VAL A 148 9.37 4.42 29.49
C VAL A 148 8.90 5.87 29.29
N LYS A 149 8.44 6.23 28.09
CA LYS A 149 8.12 7.62 27.74
C LYS A 149 6.69 8.03 28.06
N ARG A 150 5.77 7.06 28.17
CA ARG A 150 4.36 7.24 28.54
C ARG A 150 3.69 8.48 27.91
N PRO A 151 3.72 8.64 26.56
CA PRO A 151 3.02 9.72 25.89
C PRO A 151 1.51 9.68 26.18
N GLN A 152 0.85 10.83 26.08
CA GLN A 152 -0.61 10.90 26.29
C GLN A 152 -1.37 10.03 25.28
N TYR A 153 -0.91 10.00 24.03
CA TYR A 153 -1.56 9.28 22.94
C TYR A 153 -0.57 8.43 22.12
N PHE A 154 -1.10 7.40 21.46
CA PHE A 154 -0.39 6.72 20.38
C PHE A 154 -1.27 6.43 19.17
N ILE A 155 -0.65 6.29 18.00
CA ILE A 155 -1.27 5.78 16.76
C ILE A 155 -0.34 4.74 16.12
N LEU A 156 -0.78 3.49 16.07
CA LEU A 156 -0.04 2.39 15.43
C LEU A 156 -0.75 1.96 14.15
N GLU A 157 0.01 1.64 13.10
CA GLU A 157 -0.53 1.14 11.82
C GLU A 157 0.04 -0.25 11.50
N ASN A 158 -0.80 -1.10 10.88
CA ASN A 158 -0.35 -2.37 10.32
C ASN A 158 -1.23 -2.88 9.17
N VAL A 159 -0.83 -3.98 8.53
CA VAL A 159 -1.67 -4.67 7.55
C VAL A 159 -2.90 -5.32 8.23
N PRO A 160 -4.06 -5.37 7.57
CA PRO A 160 -5.32 -5.80 8.18
C PRO A 160 -5.32 -7.27 8.65
N ASN A 161 -4.39 -8.07 8.15
CA ASN A 161 -4.22 -9.45 8.59
C ASN A 161 -3.94 -9.55 10.10
N ILE A 162 -3.33 -8.52 10.72
CA ILE A 162 -3.07 -8.49 12.17
C ILE A 162 -4.34 -8.68 13.01
N LEU A 163 -5.50 -8.26 12.48
CA LEU A 163 -6.80 -8.36 13.15
C LEU A 163 -7.35 -9.78 13.21
N LYS A 164 -6.97 -10.62 12.24
CA LYS A 164 -7.46 -12.00 12.06
C LYS A 164 -6.38 -13.05 12.30
N HIS A 165 -5.12 -12.64 12.40
CA HIS A 165 -3.98 -13.51 12.59
C HIS A 165 -4.16 -14.37 13.83
N ASP A 166 -3.84 -15.65 13.70
CA ASP A 166 -3.93 -16.63 14.79
C ASP A 166 -5.33 -16.70 15.44
N GLY A 167 -6.38 -16.58 14.62
CA GLY A 167 -7.78 -16.57 15.10
C GLY A 167 -8.14 -15.31 15.89
N GLY A 168 -7.40 -14.21 15.71
CA GLY A 168 -7.58 -12.95 16.44
C GLY A 168 -6.75 -12.84 17.73
N ARG A 169 -5.99 -13.88 18.10
CA ARG A 169 -5.14 -13.88 19.31
C ARG A 169 -4.09 -12.77 19.29
N THR A 170 -3.47 -12.52 18.14
CA THR A 170 -2.45 -11.47 18.00
C THR A 170 -2.99 -10.08 18.33
N LYS A 171 -4.17 -9.73 17.79
CA LYS A 171 -4.85 -8.47 18.14
C LYS A 171 -5.11 -8.38 19.64
N ALA A 172 -5.64 -9.44 20.24
CA ALA A 172 -5.94 -9.47 21.67
C ALA A 172 -4.69 -9.32 22.54
N THR A 173 -3.57 -9.95 22.16
CA THR A 173 -2.29 -9.79 22.87
C THR A 173 -1.76 -8.37 22.79
N ILE A 174 -1.80 -7.74 21.61
CA ILE A 174 -1.37 -6.35 21.43
C ILE A 174 -2.18 -5.40 22.31
N ILE A 175 -3.52 -5.52 22.26
CA ILE A 175 -4.42 -4.68 23.07
C ILE A 175 -4.11 -4.87 24.55
N ARG A 176 -4.04 -6.11 25.04
CA ARG A 176 -3.75 -6.41 26.45
C ARG A 176 -2.43 -5.79 26.90
N MET A 177 -1.36 -5.90 26.11
CA MET A 177 -0.06 -5.34 26.44
C MET A 177 -0.06 -3.80 26.54
N LEU A 178 -0.87 -3.14 25.71
CA LEU A 178 -1.02 -1.68 25.72
C LEU A 178 -1.91 -1.23 26.90
N GLU A 179 -2.97 -1.98 27.21
CA GLU A 179 -3.82 -1.76 28.39
C GLU A 179 -3.09 -2.01 29.71
N GLU A 180 -2.18 -2.99 29.76
CA GLU A 180 -1.28 -3.24 30.91
C GLU A 180 -0.35 -2.04 31.19
N LEU A 181 -0.08 -1.19 30.18
CA LEU A 181 0.61 0.08 30.38
C LEU A 181 -0.32 1.21 30.86
N GLY A 182 -1.62 0.97 30.97
CA GLY A 182 -2.63 1.93 31.44
C GLY A 182 -3.32 2.75 30.34
N TYR A 183 -3.19 2.37 29.07
CA TYR A 183 -3.91 3.02 27.99
C TYR A 183 -5.31 2.43 27.81
N SER A 184 -6.30 3.28 27.52
CA SER A 184 -7.50 2.85 26.80
C SER A 184 -7.14 2.67 25.33
N VAL A 185 -7.56 1.57 24.71
CA VAL A 185 -7.17 1.20 23.35
C VAL A 185 -8.40 0.91 22.50
N ASP A 186 -8.43 1.46 21.29
CA ASP A 186 -9.43 1.11 20.29
C ASP A 186 -8.77 0.79 18.93
N VAL A 187 -9.44 -0.02 18.12
CA VAL A 187 -8.90 -0.56 16.88
C VAL A 187 -9.94 -0.57 15.77
N GLU A 188 -9.59 0.04 14.64
CA GLU A 188 -10.41 0.03 13.43
C GLU A 188 -9.53 -0.16 12.18
N HIS A 189 -10.14 -0.47 11.04
CA HIS A 189 -9.46 -0.54 9.76
C HIS A 189 -10.05 0.41 8.71
N PHE A 190 -9.14 0.97 7.91
CA PHE A 190 -9.45 1.98 6.91
C PHE A 190 -8.65 1.77 5.64
N SER A 191 -9.22 2.22 4.53
CA SER A 191 -8.59 2.24 3.23
C SER A 191 -8.71 3.64 2.60
N PRO A 192 -7.67 4.18 1.91
CA PRO A 192 -7.66 5.56 1.42
C PRO A 192 -8.87 5.97 0.55
N HIS A 193 -9.47 5.06 -0.21
CA HIS A 193 -10.70 5.34 -0.96
C HIS A 193 -11.91 5.71 -0.10
N GLU A 194 -11.94 5.27 1.16
CA GLU A 194 -12.90 5.71 2.16
C GLU A 194 -12.60 7.13 2.69
N PHE A 195 -11.56 7.79 2.18
CA PHE A 195 -11.16 9.17 2.49
C PHE A 195 -11.00 10.01 1.22
N GLY A 196 -11.63 9.59 0.12
CA GLY A 196 -11.63 10.33 -1.15
C GLY A 196 -10.37 10.15 -2.00
N ILE A 197 -9.46 9.25 -1.64
CA ILE A 197 -8.20 9.03 -2.37
C ILE A 197 -8.37 7.81 -3.29
N PRO A 198 -8.00 7.87 -4.57
CA PRO A 198 -8.21 6.74 -5.50
C PRO A 198 -7.22 5.60 -5.26
N GLN A 199 -7.17 5.02 -4.06
CA GLN A 199 -6.37 3.84 -3.72
C GLN A 199 -7.14 2.88 -2.81
N VAL A 200 -7.15 1.60 -3.19
CA VAL A 200 -7.54 0.52 -2.27
C VAL A 200 -6.28 0.01 -1.58
N ARG A 201 -6.16 0.31 -0.28
CA ARG A 201 -5.08 -0.11 0.61
C ARG A 201 -5.61 -0.18 2.04
N ASP A 202 -6.24 -1.30 2.36
CA ASP A 202 -6.80 -1.55 3.69
C ASP A 202 -5.68 -1.70 4.74
N ARG A 203 -5.85 -1.06 5.90
CA ARG A 203 -4.90 -0.98 7.01
C ARG A 203 -5.60 -0.95 8.35
N ALA A 204 -5.02 -1.62 9.33
CA ALA A 204 -5.47 -1.59 10.72
C ALA A 204 -4.77 -0.46 11.46
N TYR A 205 -5.53 0.25 12.29
CA TYR A 205 -5.06 1.34 13.13
C TYR A 205 -5.41 1.03 14.58
N PHE A 206 -4.42 1.10 15.46
CA PHE A 206 -4.61 1.05 16.91
C PHE A 206 -4.40 2.46 17.43
N VAL A 207 -5.36 3.00 18.17
CA VAL A 207 -5.19 4.26 18.90
C VAL A 207 -5.24 3.98 20.38
N GLY A 208 -4.54 4.79 21.16
CA GLY A 208 -4.69 4.73 22.60
C GLY A 208 -4.43 6.05 23.30
N SER A 209 -4.98 6.15 24.50
CA SER A 209 -4.95 7.33 25.35
C SER A 209 -4.78 6.94 26.82
N LEU A 210 -3.90 7.63 27.54
CA LEU A 210 -3.79 7.49 29.00
C LEU A 210 -4.96 8.15 29.77
N GLU A 211 -5.68 9.08 29.12
CA GLU A 211 -6.79 9.83 29.72
C GLU A 211 -8.16 9.23 29.38
N GLY A 212 -8.19 8.09 28.68
CA GLY A 212 -9.42 7.50 28.14
C GLY A 212 -9.71 7.94 26.70
N LEU A 213 -10.70 7.28 26.09
CA LEU A 213 -11.12 7.51 24.70
C LEU A 213 -12.59 7.98 24.60
N ASP A 214 -13.19 8.45 25.70
CA ASP A 214 -14.60 8.87 25.74
C ASP A 214 -14.90 10.04 24.80
N HIS A 215 -13.92 10.89 24.52
CA HIS A 215 -14.03 12.00 23.55
C HIS A 215 -13.78 11.58 22.10
N PHE A 216 -13.27 10.38 21.87
CA PHE A 216 -12.79 9.94 20.57
C PHE A 216 -13.88 9.19 19.80
N GLU A 217 -14.09 9.63 18.57
CA GLU A 217 -14.84 8.88 17.57
C GLU A 217 -13.99 8.73 16.31
N TRP A 218 -13.99 7.52 15.76
CA TRP A 218 -13.34 7.24 14.48
C TRP A 218 -13.88 8.17 13.37
N PRO A 219 -13.02 8.59 12.42
CA PRO A 219 -13.44 9.50 11.36
C PRO A 219 -14.47 8.84 10.43
N THR A 220 -15.35 9.67 9.88
CA THR A 220 -16.40 9.21 8.98
C THR A 220 -15.87 8.90 7.59
N LYS A 221 -16.30 7.77 7.04
CA LYS A 221 -15.92 7.32 5.70
C LYS A 221 -16.61 8.16 4.62
N HIS A 222 -15.85 8.59 3.62
CA HIS A 222 -16.32 9.18 2.37
C HIS A 222 -17.18 8.18 1.58
N LYS A 223 -18.34 8.63 1.11
CA LYS A 223 -19.33 7.78 0.41
C LYS A 223 -19.29 7.88 -1.12
N GLY A 224 -18.59 8.87 -1.67
CA GLY A 224 -18.49 9.08 -3.12
C GLY A 224 -17.48 8.16 -3.79
N GLN A 225 -17.62 7.98 -5.11
CA GLN A 225 -16.60 7.30 -5.91
C GLN A 225 -15.37 8.19 -6.07
N THR A 226 -14.20 7.57 -6.02
CA THR A 226 -12.93 8.19 -6.34
C THR A 226 -12.58 7.96 -7.82
N GLU A 227 -11.59 8.69 -8.32
CA GLU A 227 -11.21 8.64 -9.74
C GLU A 227 -9.69 8.87 -9.88
N ILE A 228 -9.03 8.03 -10.67
CA ILE A 228 -7.56 7.98 -10.74
C ILE A 228 -6.97 9.24 -11.38
N ARG A 229 -7.69 9.94 -12.28
CA ARG A 229 -7.19 11.18 -12.87
C ARG A 229 -6.97 12.29 -11.84
N SER A 230 -7.62 12.22 -10.67
CA SER A 230 -7.41 13.19 -9.58
C SER A 230 -5.99 13.20 -9.00
N VAL A 231 -5.19 12.15 -9.23
CA VAL A 231 -3.80 12.05 -8.76
C VAL A 231 -2.77 12.04 -9.90
N LEU A 232 -3.20 12.21 -11.15
CA LEU A 232 -2.28 12.18 -12.29
C LEU A 232 -1.51 13.49 -12.42
N ARG A 233 -0.23 13.37 -12.77
CA ARG A 233 0.73 14.48 -12.86
C ARG A 233 1.18 14.60 -14.30
N HIS A 234 0.66 15.61 -15.01
CA HIS A 234 1.00 15.89 -16.41
C HIS A 234 2.34 16.63 -16.57
N ASP A 235 2.81 17.26 -15.49
CA ASP A 235 4.08 17.95 -15.38
C ASP A 235 5.28 17.00 -15.27
N VAL A 236 5.05 15.74 -14.89
CA VAL A 236 6.10 14.73 -14.69
C VAL A 236 6.00 13.63 -15.76
N PRO A 237 6.94 13.56 -16.72
CA PRO A 237 6.91 12.51 -17.73
C PRO A 237 7.24 11.14 -17.10
N SER A 238 6.54 10.10 -17.55
CA SER A 238 6.93 8.72 -17.22
C SER A 238 8.18 8.34 -18.01
N THR A 239 9.26 8.02 -17.30
CA THR A 239 10.56 7.61 -17.85
C THR A 239 10.66 6.10 -18.05
N ARG A 240 9.84 5.33 -17.34
CA ARG A 240 9.86 3.87 -17.36
C ARG A 240 9.03 3.30 -18.50
N ALA A 241 9.69 2.62 -19.43
CA ALA A 241 9.02 1.87 -20.49
C ALA A 241 8.34 0.60 -19.96
N ILE A 242 7.19 0.26 -20.54
CA ILE A 242 6.54 -1.04 -20.33
C ILE A 242 7.27 -2.07 -21.20
N PRO A 243 7.73 -3.22 -20.65
CA PRO A 243 8.38 -4.24 -21.45
C PRO A 243 7.49 -4.75 -22.58
N GLU A 244 8.08 -5.02 -23.76
CA GLU A 244 7.34 -5.45 -24.94
C GLU A 244 6.46 -6.68 -24.70
N GLN A 245 6.97 -7.67 -23.98
CA GLN A 245 6.20 -8.86 -23.61
C GLN A 245 4.97 -8.52 -22.75
N THR A 246 5.07 -7.49 -21.91
CA THR A 246 3.95 -7.00 -21.10
C THR A 246 2.91 -6.29 -21.96
N LEU A 247 3.34 -5.43 -22.90
CA LEU A 247 2.44 -4.78 -23.85
C LEU A 247 1.69 -5.81 -24.69
N ARG A 248 2.41 -6.79 -25.26
CA ARG A 248 1.83 -7.89 -26.02
C ARG A 248 0.83 -8.71 -25.20
N ALA A 249 1.09 -8.92 -23.91
CA ALA A 249 0.15 -9.61 -23.02
C ALA A 249 -1.10 -8.77 -22.73
N ILE A 250 -0.97 -7.45 -22.57
CA ILE A 250 -2.11 -6.52 -22.44
C ILE A 250 -2.93 -6.53 -23.72
N ASP A 251 -2.31 -6.49 -24.91
CA ASP A 251 -3.03 -6.54 -26.18
C ASP A 251 -3.74 -7.88 -26.39
N MET A 252 -3.11 -8.98 -26.02
CA MET A 252 -3.71 -10.32 -26.03
C MET A 252 -5.00 -10.35 -25.20
N TRP A 253 -4.95 -9.86 -23.96
CA TRP A 253 -6.13 -9.83 -23.10
C TRP A 253 -7.15 -8.76 -23.51
N GLY A 254 -6.71 -7.63 -24.06
CA GLY A 254 -7.61 -6.63 -24.65
C GLY A 254 -8.39 -7.19 -25.83
N ASP A 255 -7.74 -7.99 -26.68
CA ASP A 255 -8.38 -8.70 -27.78
C ASP A 255 -9.36 -9.76 -27.29
N PHE A 256 -9.00 -10.50 -26.23
CA PHE A 256 -9.91 -11.44 -25.57
C PHE A 256 -11.19 -10.74 -25.08
N LEU A 257 -11.06 -9.59 -24.43
CA LEU A 257 -12.19 -8.81 -23.94
C LEU A 257 -13.08 -8.33 -25.10
N ARG A 258 -12.50 -7.83 -26.19
CA ARG A 258 -13.27 -7.35 -27.37
C ARG A 258 -14.04 -8.45 -28.08
N HIS A 259 -13.51 -9.68 -28.13
CA HIS A 259 -14.20 -10.82 -28.76
C HIS A 259 -15.17 -11.52 -27.83
N SER A 260 -15.13 -11.24 -26.52
CA SER A 260 -16.14 -11.76 -25.61
C SER A 260 -17.52 -11.15 -25.93
N PRO A 261 -18.59 -11.95 -26.07
CA PRO A 261 -19.93 -11.45 -26.35
C PRO A 261 -20.39 -10.40 -25.32
N ALA A 262 -21.13 -9.38 -25.75
CA ALA A 262 -21.51 -8.25 -24.89
C ALA A 262 -22.41 -8.70 -23.71
N GLU A 263 -23.31 -9.64 -23.98
CA GLU A 263 -24.20 -10.29 -23.03
C GLU A 263 -23.48 -11.30 -22.10
N LEU A 264 -22.25 -11.70 -22.42
CA LEU A 264 -21.48 -12.60 -21.58
C LEU A 264 -20.99 -11.88 -20.32
N LYS A 265 -21.53 -12.30 -19.17
CA LYS A 265 -20.95 -11.96 -17.88
C LYS A 265 -19.61 -12.69 -17.73
N LEU A 266 -18.50 -11.96 -17.89
CA LEU A 266 -17.18 -12.53 -17.69
C LEU A 266 -17.01 -13.13 -16.29
N PRO A 267 -16.18 -14.17 -16.14
CA PRO A 267 -15.87 -14.78 -14.85
C PRO A 267 -15.47 -13.78 -13.77
N SER A 268 -15.94 -14.02 -12.54
CA SER A 268 -15.42 -13.37 -11.33
C SER A 268 -14.21 -14.12 -10.74
N PHE A 269 -13.98 -15.36 -11.17
CA PHE A 269 -12.78 -16.13 -10.85
C PHE A 269 -11.65 -15.78 -11.83
N PRO A 270 -10.37 -15.99 -11.47
CA PRO A 270 -9.26 -15.73 -12.38
C PRO A 270 -9.29 -16.68 -13.58
N ILE A 271 -9.24 -16.10 -14.78
CA ILE A 271 -9.15 -16.85 -16.03
C ILE A 271 -7.74 -17.41 -16.17
N TRP A 272 -7.62 -18.71 -16.35
CA TRP A 272 -6.39 -19.48 -16.52
C TRP A 272 -6.38 -20.06 -17.94
N ALA A 273 -5.82 -19.32 -18.89
CA ALA A 273 -5.85 -19.72 -20.30
C ALA A 273 -5.16 -21.08 -20.53
N MET A 274 -4.19 -21.45 -19.69
CA MET A 274 -3.53 -22.76 -19.73
C MET A 274 -4.47 -23.95 -19.48
N GLU A 275 -5.65 -23.74 -18.87
CA GLU A 275 -6.66 -24.79 -18.71
C GLU A 275 -7.53 -24.98 -19.95
N PHE A 276 -7.45 -24.07 -20.94
CA PHE A 276 -8.25 -24.17 -22.16
C PHE A 276 -7.82 -25.40 -22.95
N GLY A 277 -8.74 -26.35 -23.14
CA GLY A 277 -8.46 -27.64 -23.80
C GLY A 277 -7.73 -28.68 -22.93
N ALA A 278 -7.33 -28.35 -21.71
CA ALA A 278 -6.68 -29.29 -20.79
C ALA A 278 -7.69 -30.29 -20.20
N THR A 279 -7.27 -31.55 -20.05
CA THR A 279 -8.11 -32.63 -19.51
C THR A 279 -7.42 -33.53 -18.50
N TYR A 280 -6.15 -33.25 -18.14
CA TYR A 280 -5.43 -33.97 -17.09
C TYR A 280 -6.22 -34.03 -15.76
N PRO A 281 -6.00 -35.05 -14.90
CA PRO A 281 -6.79 -35.27 -13.70
C PRO A 281 -6.58 -34.17 -12.66
N TYR A 282 -7.66 -33.83 -11.95
CA TYR A 282 -7.63 -32.78 -10.93
C TYR A 282 -8.64 -32.97 -9.78
N GLU A 283 -9.66 -33.82 -9.92
CA GLU A 283 -10.69 -33.99 -8.88
C GLU A 283 -10.24 -34.93 -7.75
N GLU A 284 -9.71 -36.10 -8.13
CA GLU A 284 -9.37 -37.22 -7.24
C GLU A 284 -7.86 -37.46 -7.10
N GLU A 285 -7.07 -37.01 -8.07
CA GLU A 285 -5.62 -37.19 -8.10
C GLU A 285 -4.99 -36.04 -8.91
N THR A 286 -3.76 -35.66 -8.59
CA THR A 286 -2.97 -34.71 -9.39
C THR A 286 -2.12 -35.42 -10.45
N PRO A 287 -1.58 -34.69 -11.45
CA PRO A 287 -0.55 -35.24 -12.32
C PRO A 287 0.64 -35.88 -11.57
N SER A 288 1.05 -35.29 -10.44
CA SER A 288 2.13 -35.84 -9.60
C SER A 288 1.76 -37.19 -8.98
N GLY A 289 0.50 -37.40 -8.58
CA GLY A 289 0.02 -38.71 -8.11
C GLY A 289 0.09 -39.76 -9.21
N VAL A 290 -0.38 -39.42 -10.41
CA VAL A 290 -0.32 -40.33 -11.56
C VAL A 290 1.12 -40.71 -11.89
N TRP A 291 2.05 -39.76 -11.90
CA TRP A 291 3.47 -40.06 -12.17
C TRP A 291 4.11 -40.91 -11.06
N ALA A 292 3.75 -40.70 -9.80
CA ALA A 292 4.23 -41.53 -8.70
C ALA A 292 3.76 -42.99 -8.84
N ARG A 293 2.51 -43.20 -9.28
CA ARG A 293 1.93 -44.52 -9.51
C ARG A 293 2.36 -45.18 -10.83
N ARG A 294 2.65 -44.38 -11.86
CA ARG A 294 3.07 -44.82 -13.21
C ARG A 294 4.37 -44.11 -13.63
N PRO A 295 5.53 -44.39 -13.04
CA PRO A 295 6.75 -43.61 -13.26
C PRO A 295 7.30 -43.66 -14.70
N LEU A 296 7.02 -44.73 -15.46
CA LEU A 296 7.48 -44.87 -16.84
C LEU A 296 6.49 -44.31 -17.88
N LEU A 297 5.19 -44.39 -17.60
CA LEU A 297 4.11 -44.08 -18.55
C LEU A 297 3.40 -42.77 -18.22
N GLY A 298 3.29 -42.43 -16.94
CA GLY A 298 2.49 -41.32 -16.46
C GLY A 298 1.05 -41.39 -16.97
N MET A 299 0.65 -40.35 -17.70
CA MET A 299 -0.67 -40.19 -18.30
C MET A 299 -0.78 -40.75 -19.73
N ARG A 300 0.27 -41.42 -20.25
CA ARG A 300 0.23 -42.06 -21.57
C ARG A 300 -0.86 -43.14 -21.61
N GLU A 301 -1.51 -43.27 -22.76
CA GLU A 301 -2.63 -44.17 -23.05
C GLU A 301 -3.90 -43.89 -22.23
N MET A 302 -4.01 -42.72 -21.59
CA MET A 302 -5.19 -42.30 -20.83
C MET A 302 -6.07 -41.29 -21.58
N GLY A 303 -5.64 -40.82 -22.76
CA GLY A 303 -6.40 -39.83 -23.55
C GLY A 303 -6.43 -38.42 -22.95
N PHE A 304 -5.61 -38.15 -21.92
CA PHE A 304 -5.53 -36.84 -21.28
C PHE A 304 -4.72 -35.83 -22.12
N LYS A 305 -5.06 -34.55 -21.92
CA LYS A 305 -4.43 -33.41 -22.55
C LYS A 305 -3.87 -32.46 -21.51
N GLY A 306 -2.69 -31.93 -21.80
CA GLY A 306 -1.99 -30.90 -21.04
C GLY A 306 -2.53 -29.49 -21.32
N ASN A 307 -1.74 -28.48 -20.96
CA ASN A 307 -2.08 -27.08 -21.18
C ASN A 307 -2.32 -26.79 -22.66
N PHE A 308 -3.35 -25.98 -22.94
CA PHE A 308 -3.75 -25.63 -24.32
C PHE A 308 -4.11 -26.85 -25.20
N GLY A 309 -4.53 -27.96 -24.58
CA GLY A 309 -4.95 -29.17 -25.29
C GLY A 309 -3.82 -30.03 -25.85
N GLN A 310 -2.57 -29.81 -25.43
CA GLN A 310 -1.42 -30.58 -25.89
C GLN A 310 -1.55 -32.07 -25.54
N SER A 311 -1.18 -32.95 -26.47
CA SER A 311 -1.18 -34.39 -26.23
C SER A 311 -0.22 -34.77 -25.09
N LEU A 312 -0.64 -35.68 -24.21
CA LEU A 312 0.21 -36.28 -23.18
C LEU A 312 0.69 -37.69 -23.57
N GLU A 313 0.51 -38.09 -24.83
CA GLU A 313 1.05 -39.33 -25.39
C GLU A 313 2.57 -39.22 -25.66
N CYS A 314 3.34 -39.04 -24.59
CA CYS A 314 4.79 -38.81 -24.60
C CYS A 314 5.44 -39.31 -23.30
N SER A 315 6.76 -39.17 -23.17
CA SER A 315 7.49 -39.47 -21.93
C SER A 315 7.00 -38.61 -20.77
N VAL A 316 7.21 -39.07 -19.53
CA VAL A 316 6.86 -38.33 -18.31
C VAL A 316 7.54 -36.96 -18.27
N ASP A 317 8.82 -36.87 -18.64
CA ASP A 317 9.54 -35.60 -18.70
C ASP A 317 8.90 -34.58 -19.66
N GLU A 318 8.35 -35.06 -20.78
CA GLU A 318 7.59 -34.21 -21.70
C GLU A 318 6.19 -33.88 -21.17
N GLN A 319 5.53 -34.81 -20.48
CA GLN A 319 4.25 -34.53 -19.81
C GLN A 319 4.40 -33.43 -18.77
N ILE A 320 5.46 -33.46 -17.95
CA ILE A 320 5.79 -32.43 -16.96
C ILE A 320 5.84 -31.04 -17.59
N LYS A 321 6.46 -30.89 -18.78
CA LYS A 321 6.54 -29.61 -19.51
C LYS A 321 5.20 -29.16 -20.08
N ARG A 322 4.28 -30.11 -20.35
CA ARG A 322 2.94 -29.88 -20.92
C ARG A 322 1.86 -29.73 -19.85
N ILE A 323 2.18 -29.81 -18.57
CA ILE A 323 1.23 -29.59 -17.48
C ILE A 323 1.40 -28.16 -16.95
N PRO A 324 0.29 -27.43 -16.65
CA PRO A 324 0.38 -26.13 -15.99
C PRO A 324 1.23 -26.17 -14.71
N SER A 325 2.03 -25.13 -14.50
CA SER A 325 2.95 -25.07 -13.35
C SER A 325 2.27 -25.18 -11.98
N HIS A 326 0.99 -24.82 -11.85
CA HIS A 326 0.21 -24.98 -10.62
C HIS A 326 -0.27 -26.41 -10.35
N ALA A 327 -0.18 -27.28 -11.35
CA ALA A 327 -0.56 -28.68 -11.33
C ALA A 327 0.64 -29.65 -11.40
N ASN A 328 1.86 -29.10 -11.49
CA ASN A 328 3.11 -29.84 -11.64
C ASN A 328 4.03 -29.63 -10.43
N ARG A 329 3.52 -29.91 -9.22
CA ARG A 329 4.30 -29.82 -7.98
C ARG A 329 4.56 -31.22 -7.46
N ALA A 330 5.83 -31.57 -7.31
CA ALA A 330 6.22 -32.87 -6.76
C ALA A 330 5.71 -33.02 -5.32
N GLY A 331 5.07 -34.15 -5.04
CA GLY A 331 4.54 -34.47 -3.70
C GLY A 331 3.16 -33.87 -3.39
N ASP A 332 2.60 -33.03 -4.25
CA ASP A 332 1.21 -32.61 -4.16
C ASP A 332 0.33 -33.71 -4.78
N PHE A 333 -0.20 -34.63 -3.98
CA PHE A 333 -1.05 -35.73 -4.47
C PHE A 333 -2.52 -35.35 -4.62
N ASP A 334 -2.95 -34.30 -3.92
CA ASP A 334 -4.31 -33.77 -3.97
C ASP A 334 -4.31 -32.26 -4.17
N PHE A 335 -5.30 -31.76 -4.91
CA PHE A 335 -5.53 -30.32 -4.99
C PHE A 335 -6.44 -29.83 -3.85
N PRO A 336 -6.14 -28.67 -3.24
CA PRO A 336 -7.09 -28.06 -2.32
C PRO A 336 -8.40 -27.72 -3.05
N GLN A 337 -9.52 -27.74 -2.32
CA GLN A 337 -10.87 -27.59 -2.89
C GLN A 337 -11.03 -26.35 -3.79
N TRP A 338 -10.46 -25.21 -3.37
CA TRP A 338 -10.51 -23.98 -4.15
C TRP A 338 -9.80 -24.11 -5.51
N LYS A 339 -8.70 -24.87 -5.60
CA LYS A 339 -7.94 -25.05 -6.84
C LYS A 339 -8.70 -25.97 -7.79
N ARG A 340 -9.32 -27.04 -7.28
CA ARG A 340 -10.24 -27.89 -8.06
C ARG A 340 -11.38 -27.09 -8.67
N THR A 341 -11.97 -26.20 -7.86
CA THR A 341 -13.04 -25.29 -8.30
C THR A 341 -12.59 -24.40 -9.45
N PHE A 342 -11.41 -23.75 -9.35
CA PHE A 342 -10.91 -22.90 -10.43
C PHE A 342 -10.55 -23.67 -11.71
N ILE A 343 -9.97 -24.87 -11.59
CA ILE A 343 -9.70 -25.72 -12.77
C ILE A 343 -11.01 -26.05 -13.48
N ARG A 344 -12.01 -26.52 -12.73
CA ARG A 344 -13.34 -26.85 -13.27
C ARG A 344 -13.99 -25.65 -13.96
N GLN A 345 -14.08 -24.53 -13.26
CA GLN A 345 -14.69 -23.30 -13.76
C GLN A 345 -14.02 -22.79 -15.05
N ASN A 346 -12.69 -22.84 -15.14
CA ASN A 346 -11.98 -22.43 -16.34
C ASN A 346 -12.23 -23.36 -17.53
N ARG A 347 -12.27 -24.68 -17.30
CA ARG A 347 -12.56 -25.67 -18.35
C ARG A 347 -14.00 -25.57 -18.84
N GLU A 348 -14.97 -25.42 -17.93
CA GLU A 348 -16.38 -25.20 -18.28
C GLU A 348 -16.57 -23.90 -19.05
N PHE A 349 -15.96 -22.81 -18.58
CA PHE A 349 -15.98 -21.52 -19.27
C PHE A 349 -15.42 -21.64 -20.69
N TYR A 350 -14.28 -22.30 -20.86
CA TYR A 350 -13.72 -22.57 -22.19
C TYR A 350 -14.68 -23.34 -23.08
N GLN A 351 -15.22 -24.46 -22.59
CA GLN A 351 -16.14 -25.31 -23.38
C GLN A 351 -17.37 -24.55 -23.85
N ALA A 352 -17.96 -23.71 -23.00
CA ALA A 352 -19.12 -22.89 -23.35
C ALA A 352 -18.81 -21.78 -24.36
N ASN A 353 -17.54 -21.42 -24.55
CA ASN A 353 -17.11 -20.22 -25.28
C ASN A 353 -16.10 -20.51 -26.41
N ARG A 354 -15.97 -21.78 -26.81
CA ARG A 354 -14.98 -22.22 -27.80
C ARG A 354 -15.06 -21.50 -29.14
N SER A 355 -16.27 -21.14 -29.57
CA SER A 355 -16.50 -20.51 -30.88
C SER A 355 -15.69 -19.23 -31.09
N TRP A 356 -15.44 -18.45 -30.02
CA TRP A 356 -14.64 -17.22 -30.07
C TRP A 356 -13.30 -17.35 -29.35
N ILE A 357 -13.14 -18.29 -28.41
CA ILE A 357 -11.84 -18.53 -27.75
C ILE A 357 -10.86 -19.28 -28.68
N ASP A 358 -11.31 -20.26 -29.47
CA ASP A 358 -10.43 -21.04 -30.36
C ASP A 358 -9.72 -20.13 -31.40
N PRO A 359 -10.40 -19.18 -32.08
CA PRO A 359 -9.73 -18.18 -32.92
C PRO A 359 -8.73 -17.29 -32.16
N TRP A 360 -9.06 -16.89 -30.93
CA TRP A 360 -8.16 -16.10 -30.08
C TRP A 360 -6.89 -16.88 -29.70
N LEU A 361 -7.03 -18.17 -29.33
CA LEU A 361 -5.91 -19.07 -29.05
C LEU A 361 -4.99 -19.21 -30.25
N ALA A 362 -5.56 -19.39 -31.45
CA ALA A 362 -4.80 -19.53 -32.69
C ALA A 362 -4.00 -18.25 -33.02
N LYS A 363 -4.62 -17.08 -32.83
CA LYS A 363 -3.99 -15.77 -33.08
C LYS A 363 -2.86 -15.46 -32.10
N TRP A 364 -3.14 -15.56 -30.80
CA TRP A 364 -2.24 -15.02 -29.77
C TRP A 364 -1.23 -16.02 -29.25
N ARG A 365 -1.53 -17.33 -29.33
CA ARG A 365 -0.71 -18.41 -28.81
C ARG A 365 -0.24 -18.14 -27.37
N PRO A 366 -1.16 -18.08 -26.38
CA PRO A 366 -0.79 -17.75 -24.99
C PRO A 366 0.29 -18.67 -24.39
N GLN A 367 0.46 -19.88 -24.92
CA GLN A 367 1.54 -20.80 -24.56
C GLN A 367 2.96 -20.24 -24.74
N ASP A 368 3.14 -19.25 -25.62
CA ASP A 368 4.43 -18.59 -25.86
C ASP A 368 4.76 -17.53 -24.79
N PHE A 369 3.81 -17.23 -23.89
CA PHE A 369 4.00 -16.28 -22.80
C PHE A 369 4.39 -16.99 -21.51
N SER A 370 4.96 -16.24 -20.56
CA SER A 370 5.18 -16.76 -19.20
C SER A 370 3.85 -17.05 -18.49
N SER A 371 3.86 -17.97 -17.51
CA SER A 371 2.67 -18.41 -16.77
C SER A 371 1.85 -17.27 -16.14
N SER A 372 2.49 -16.17 -15.74
CA SER A 372 1.79 -14.98 -15.21
C SER A 372 0.98 -14.25 -16.28
N PHE A 373 1.47 -14.17 -17.51
CA PHE A 373 0.75 -13.50 -18.60
C PHE A 373 -0.38 -14.35 -19.20
N GLN A 374 -0.37 -15.67 -18.93
CA GLN A 374 -1.44 -16.60 -19.31
C GLN A 374 -2.67 -16.52 -18.39
N LYS A 375 -2.69 -15.61 -17.42
CA LYS A 375 -3.78 -15.46 -16.44
C LYS A 375 -4.31 -14.04 -16.42
N MET A 376 -5.63 -13.89 -16.29
CA MET A 376 -6.26 -12.57 -16.16
C MET A 376 -7.40 -12.58 -15.14
N GLU A 377 -7.53 -11.48 -14.41
CA GLU A 377 -8.62 -11.24 -13.46
C GLU A 377 -9.39 -9.97 -13.89
N TRP A 378 -10.68 -10.13 -14.13
CA TRP A 378 -11.57 -9.04 -14.54
C TRP A 378 -12.36 -8.49 -13.34
N ASN A 379 -11.95 -7.32 -12.82
CA ASN A 379 -12.56 -6.67 -11.67
C ASN A 379 -13.40 -5.43 -12.07
N ALA A 380 -13.89 -5.41 -13.31
CA ALA A 380 -14.64 -4.30 -13.89
C ALA A 380 -16.02 -4.76 -14.43
N GLN A 381 -16.71 -5.64 -13.70
CA GLN A 381 -18.03 -6.14 -14.08
C GLN A 381 -19.00 -4.98 -14.37
N GLY A 382 -19.73 -5.07 -15.49
CA GLY A 382 -20.65 -4.02 -15.96
C GLY A 382 -20.01 -2.88 -16.75
N GLU A 383 -18.67 -2.84 -16.87
CA GLU A 383 -17.97 -1.85 -17.67
C GLU A 383 -17.77 -2.32 -19.13
N GLY A 384 -17.42 -1.39 -20.02
CA GLY A 384 -17.06 -1.68 -21.40
C GLY A 384 -15.82 -2.58 -21.53
N ARG A 385 -15.66 -3.28 -22.65
CA ARG A 385 -14.61 -4.28 -22.91
C ARG A 385 -13.32 -3.71 -23.52
N ASP A 386 -13.11 -2.40 -23.43
CA ASP A 386 -11.86 -1.77 -23.88
C ASP A 386 -10.86 -1.68 -22.71
N ILE A 387 -9.81 -2.49 -22.79
CA ILE A 387 -8.79 -2.62 -21.73
C ILE A 387 -8.09 -1.30 -21.42
N ASP A 388 -8.04 -0.37 -22.38
CA ASP A 388 -7.35 0.90 -22.25
C ASP A 388 -8.12 1.95 -21.43
N ASN A 389 -9.36 1.64 -21.00
CA ASN A 389 -10.12 2.44 -20.03
C ASN A 389 -9.78 2.14 -18.56
N PHE A 390 -8.89 1.19 -18.30
CA PHE A 390 -8.71 0.61 -16.97
C PHE A 390 -7.31 0.83 -16.38
N VAL A 391 -7.23 0.61 -15.07
CA VAL A 391 -5.96 0.47 -14.35
C VAL A 391 -5.57 -1.00 -14.36
N LEU A 392 -4.39 -1.29 -14.89
CA LEU A 392 -3.86 -2.63 -15.09
C LEU A 392 -2.76 -2.91 -14.06
N GLN A 393 -2.67 -4.15 -13.57
CA GLN A 393 -1.58 -4.54 -12.68
C GLN A 393 -1.11 -5.96 -13.00
N VAL A 394 0.18 -6.10 -13.31
CA VAL A 394 0.80 -7.40 -13.55
C VAL A 394 1.28 -7.97 -12.23
N ARG A 395 0.84 -9.18 -11.89
CA ARG A 395 1.30 -9.95 -10.73
C ARG A 395 1.78 -11.32 -11.16
N ALA A 396 2.49 -12.01 -10.26
CA ALA A 396 2.82 -13.43 -10.46
C ALA A 396 1.57 -14.30 -10.71
N SER A 397 0.42 -13.88 -10.18
CA SER A 397 -0.87 -14.57 -10.32
C SER A 397 -1.63 -14.23 -11.62
N GLY A 398 -1.25 -13.20 -12.38
CA GLY A 398 -2.02 -12.75 -13.54
C GLY A 398 -1.98 -11.25 -13.78
N LEU A 399 -2.48 -10.85 -14.97
CA LEU A 399 -2.89 -9.48 -15.27
C LEU A 399 -4.23 -9.18 -14.58
N ARG A 400 -4.28 -8.14 -13.75
CA ARG A 400 -5.52 -7.65 -13.15
C ARG A 400 -6.02 -6.43 -13.89
N VAL A 401 -7.30 -6.42 -14.25
CA VAL A 401 -7.97 -5.27 -14.89
C VAL A 401 -8.94 -4.66 -13.89
N LYS A 402 -8.68 -3.42 -13.47
CA LYS A 402 -9.43 -2.72 -12.42
C LYS A 402 -10.04 -1.43 -12.95
N ARG A 403 -11.22 -1.07 -12.40
CA ARG A 403 -11.88 0.20 -12.68
C ARG A 403 -10.94 1.40 -12.43
N PRO A 404 -11.03 2.48 -13.22
CA PRO A 404 -10.23 3.68 -13.02
C PRO A 404 -10.64 4.49 -11.79
N THR A 405 -11.58 3.98 -10.97
CA THR A 405 -11.94 4.62 -9.71
C THR A 405 -10.82 4.52 -8.67
N THR A 406 -10.02 3.45 -8.72
CA THR A 406 -8.97 3.23 -7.72
C THR A 406 -7.73 2.57 -8.31
N SER A 407 -6.58 2.96 -7.78
CA SER A 407 -5.35 2.21 -7.89
C SER A 407 -5.33 1.05 -6.91
N PRO A 408 -4.79 -0.13 -7.29
CA PRO A 408 -4.40 -1.13 -6.29
C PRO A 408 -3.29 -0.59 -5.37
N SER A 409 -3.08 -1.27 -4.25
CA SER A 409 -1.94 -0.97 -3.38
C SER A 409 -0.61 -1.18 -4.14
N LEU A 410 0.32 -0.26 -3.92
CA LEU A 410 1.72 -0.38 -4.31
C LEU A 410 2.36 -1.49 -3.47
N ILE A 411 3.14 -2.37 -4.11
CA ILE A 411 3.84 -3.46 -3.42
C ILE A 411 5.34 -3.20 -3.47
N ALA A 412 5.93 -3.06 -2.29
CA ALA A 412 7.27 -2.52 -2.09
C ALA A 412 8.41 -3.37 -2.65
N PHE A 413 8.18 -4.65 -2.94
CA PHE A 413 9.27 -5.61 -3.20
C PHE A 413 9.45 -5.99 -4.67
N THR A 414 8.61 -5.50 -5.60
CA THR A 414 8.66 -5.94 -6.99
C THR A 414 8.43 -4.81 -7.98
N GLN A 415 9.33 -4.70 -8.97
CA GLN A 415 9.20 -3.78 -10.09
C GLN A 415 7.91 -3.97 -10.90
N THR A 416 7.34 -5.17 -10.92
CA THR A 416 6.24 -5.55 -11.82
C THR A 416 4.86 -5.08 -11.36
N GLN A 417 4.71 -4.66 -10.09
CA GLN A 417 3.40 -4.38 -9.49
C GLN A 417 3.01 -2.90 -9.44
N VAL A 418 3.80 -2.04 -10.09
CA VAL A 418 3.40 -0.64 -10.33
C VAL A 418 2.19 -0.63 -11.27
N PRO A 419 1.11 0.11 -10.96
CA PRO A 419 -0.05 0.19 -11.83
C PRO A 419 0.31 0.74 -13.21
N ILE A 420 -0.27 0.13 -14.24
CA ILE A 420 -0.22 0.61 -15.62
C ILE A 420 -1.55 1.29 -15.91
N LEU A 421 -1.51 2.50 -16.43
CA LEU A 421 -2.68 3.24 -16.88
C LEU A 421 -2.94 2.91 -18.35
N GLY A 422 -4.18 2.53 -18.67
CA GLY A 422 -4.61 2.33 -20.04
C GLY A 422 -4.51 3.60 -20.89
N ALA A 423 -4.42 3.42 -22.21
CA ALA A 423 -4.19 4.53 -23.14
C ALA A 423 -5.29 5.60 -23.08
N ASN A 424 -6.56 5.23 -22.87
CA ASN A 424 -7.67 6.19 -22.81
C ASN A 424 -7.68 7.02 -21.52
N LEU A 425 -6.86 6.64 -20.52
CA LEU A 425 -6.67 7.43 -19.30
C LEU A 425 -5.63 8.53 -19.47
N THR A 426 -4.58 8.32 -20.28
CA THR A 426 -3.42 9.23 -20.34
C THR A 426 -2.86 9.52 -21.74
N GLY A 427 -3.56 9.09 -22.79
CA GLY A 427 -3.14 9.19 -24.19
C GLY A 427 -2.19 8.07 -24.66
N LYS A 428 -1.51 7.38 -23.74
CA LYS A 428 -0.66 6.21 -24.02
C LYS A 428 -0.64 5.27 -22.81
N ARG A 429 -0.32 3.99 -23.03
CA ARG A 429 -0.06 3.08 -21.91
C ARG A 429 1.24 3.48 -21.21
N ARG A 430 1.19 3.65 -19.89
CA ARG A 430 2.38 3.94 -19.06
C ARG A 430 2.20 3.48 -17.64
N TYR A 431 3.30 3.32 -16.90
CA TYR A 431 3.23 3.17 -15.46
C TYR A 431 2.80 4.49 -14.79
N MET A 432 2.13 4.39 -13.63
CA MET A 432 2.03 5.52 -12.70
C MET A 432 3.44 5.94 -12.27
N THR A 433 3.69 7.25 -12.20
CA THR A 433 4.99 7.79 -11.79
C THR A 433 5.15 7.78 -10.26
N PRO A 434 6.37 7.92 -9.71
CA PRO A 434 6.55 8.05 -8.27
C PRO A 434 5.80 9.26 -7.68
N ALA A 435 5.73 10.37 -8.41
CA ALA A 435 4.99 11.56 -8.00
C ALA A 435 3.49 11.26 -7.85
N GLU A 436 2.87 10.61 -8.84
CA GLU A 436 1.45 10.20 -8.76
C GLU A 436 1.21 9.18 -7.65
N CYS A 437 2.19 8.31 -7.39
CA CYS A 437 2.16 7.38 -6.28
C CYS A 437 2.29 8.07 -4.90
N ALA A 438 3.01 9.19 -4.82
CA ALA A 438 3.07 10.04 -3.62
C ALA A 438 1.76 10.78 -3.37
N GLU A 439 1.07 11.24 -4.42
CA GLU A 439 -0.30 11.77 -4.32
C GLU A 439 -1.27 10.71 -3.75
N LEU A 440 -1.15 9.44 -4.18
CA LEU A 440 -1.93 8.34 -3.59
C LEU A 440 -1.64 8.09 -2.10
N GLN A 441 -0.47 8.48 -1.59
CA GLN A 441 -0.13 8.43 -0.16
C GLN A 441 -0.40 9.76 0.57
N CYS A 442 -0.81 10.80 -0.17
CA CYS A 442 -1.00 12.17 0.32
C CYS A 442 0.25 12.77 0.98
N LEU A 443 1.44 12.47 0.45
CA LEU A 443 2.70 12.93 1.03
C LEU A 443 3.11 14.34 0.62
N GLY A 444 2.31 15.01 -0.22
CA GLY A 444 2.56 16.39 -0.65
C GLY A 444 3.89 16.54 -1.40
N GLY A 445 4.58 17.66 -1.15
CA GLY A 445 5.79 18.06 -1.85
C GLY A 445 7.10 17.47 -1.30
N ILE A 446 7.06 16.38 -0.53
CA ILE A 446 8.28 15.76 -0.01
C ILE A 446 9.20 15.31 -1.14
N GLN A 447 10.50 15.33 -0.89
CA GLN A 447 11.46 14.70 -1.79
C GLN A 447 11.33 13.18 -1.70
N LEU A 448 11.40 12.53 -2.86
CA LEU A 448 11.37 11.08 -3.01
C LEU A 448 12.79 10.54 -3.29
N PRO A 449 13.03 9.24 -3.09
CA PRO A 449 14.27 8.61 -3.54
C PRO A 449 14.53 8.88 -5.03
N ALA A 450 15.79 9.14 -5.39
CA ALA A 450 16.17 9.47 -6.77
C ALA A 450 15.92 8.34 -7.78
N SER A 451 15.93 7.08 -7.32
CA SER A 451 15.59 5.92 -8.13
C SER A 451 14.09 5.64 -8.04
N ASP A 452 13.43 5.56 -9.19
CA ASP A 452 12.03 5.12 -9.31
C ASP A 452 11.75 3.84 -8.49
N LEU A 453 12.67 2.87 -8.55
CA LEU A 453 12.53 1.61 -7.82
C LEU A 453 12.48 1.81 -6.31
N ASP A 454 13.43 2.59 -5.79
CA ASP A 454 13.52 2.88 -4.36
C ASP A 454 12.31 3.71 -3.93
N ALA A 455 11.84 4.63 -4.78
CA ALA A 455 10.64 5.43 -4.54
C ALA A 455 9.36 4.57 -4.48
N TYR A 456 9.13 3.67 -5.44
CA TYR A 456 7.97 2.76 -5.38
C TYR A 456 8.03 1.85 -4.16
N LYS A 457 9.22 1.39 -3.76
CA LYS A 457 9.41 0.60 -2.53
C LYS A 457 9.01 1.40 -1.29
N ALA A 458 9.53 2.62 -1.17
CA ALA A 458 9.26 3.50 -0.05
C ALA A 458 7.77 3.89 0.03
N LEU A 459 7.15 4.26 -1.10
CA LEU A 459 5.73 4.59 -1.22
C LEU A 459 4.83 3.38 -0.96
N GLY A 460 5.28 2.17 -1.31
CA GLY A 460 4.59 0.93 -0.98
C GLY A 460 4.56 0.62 0.52
N ASN A 461 5.51 1.14 1.29
CA ASN A 461 5.61 0.97 2.74
C ASN A 461 5.09 2.18 3.53
N ALA A 462 4.95 3.35 2.89
CA ALA A 462 4.42 4.54 3.55
C ALA A 462 2.99 4.31 4.08
N VAL A 463 2.70 4.99 5.18
CA VAL A 463 1.33 5.19 5.68
C VAL A 463 0.69 6.33 4.88
N ASN A 464 -0.62 6.25 4.67
CA ASN A 464 -1.34 7.30 3.98
C ASN A 464 -1.58 8.48 4.93
N ALA A 465 -1.00 9.64 4.62
CA ALA A 465 -1.01 10.80 5.53
C ALA A 465 -2.42 11.38 5.74
N ARG A 466 -3.31 11.32 4.75
CA ARG A 466 -4.69 11.83 4.89
C ARG A 466 -5.52 10.97 5.83
N VAL A 467 -5.38 9.64 5.76
CA VAL A 467 -6.06 8.72 6.69
C VAL A 467 -5.56 8.95 8.11
N VAL A 468 -4.22 9.01 8.28
CA VAL A 468 -3.61 9.30 9.57
C VAL A 468 -4.08 10.65 10.13
N LYS A 469 -4.10 11.70 9.30
CA LYS A 469 -4.56 13.03 9.69
C LYS A 469 -6.01 13.00 10.19
N ALA A 470 -6.90 12.31 9.47
CA ALA A 470 -8.31 12.20 9.86
C ALA A 470 -8.49 11.48 11.21
N ILE A 471 -7.66 10.47 11.50
CA ILE A 471 -7.66 9.79 12.81
C ILE A 471 -7.09 10.73 13.88
N ALA A 472 -5.93 11.32 13.63
CA ALA A 472 -5.22 12.18 14.58
C ALA A 472 -6.01 13.45 14.93
N GLU A 473 -6.71 14.06 13.98
CA GLU A 473 -7.55 15.24 14.21
C GLU A 473 -8.67 14.97 15.22
N ARG A 474 -9.22 13.75 15.23
CA ARG A 474 -10.22 13.31 16.23
C ARG A 474 -9.58 12.95 17.56
N LEU A 475 -8.47 12.21 17.53
CA LEU A 475 -7.79 11.73 18.74
C LEU A 475 -7.18 12.87 19.56
N LEU A 476 -6.55 13.83 18.87
CA LEU A 476 -5.75 14.90 19.46
C LEU A 476 -6.51 16.23 19.58
N TYR A 477 -7.85 16.20 19.52
CA TYR A 477 -8.70 17.40 19.50
C TYR A 477 -8.33 18.42 20.59
N GLY A 478 -8.12 17.95 21.83
CA GLY A 478 -7.76 18.81 22.96
C GLY A 478 -6.36 19.42 22.87
N LEU A 479 -5.42 18.78 22.16
CA LEU A 479 -4.07 19.31 21.93
C LEU A 479 -4.03 20.32 20.79
N ILE A 480 -4.82 20.10 19.73
CA ILE A 480 -4.86 20.96 18.54
C ILE A 480 -5.63 22.26 18.84
N ARG A 481 -6.68 22.17 19.67
CA ARG A 481 -7.50 23.30 20.10
C ARG A 481 -7.51 23.35 21.63
N PRO A 482 -6.48 23.93 22.27
CA PRO A 482 -6.54 24.12 23.72
C PRO A 482 -7.77 24.98 24.01
N THR A 483 -8.72 24.41 24.77
CA THR A 483 -9.94 25.09 25.19
C THR A 483 -9.56 26.42 25.83
N SER A 484 -9.91 27.53 25.17
CA SER A 484 -9.96 28.83 25.81
C SER A 484 -10.87 28.70 27.02
N SER A 485 -10.34 29.00 28.20
CA SER A 485 -11.02 29.05 29.49
C SER A 485 -12.52 29.33 29.37
N ILE A 486 -13.34 28.34 29.71
CA ILE A 486 -14.73 28.59 30.06
C ILE A 486 -14.66 29.41 31.35
N THR A 487 -14.72 30.73 31.25
CA THR A 487 -15.09 31.58 32.39
C THR A 487 -16.53 31.21 32.76
N PRO A 488 -16.79 30.73 33.99
CA PRO A 488 -18.16 30.52 34.41
C PRO A 488 -18.85 31.89 34.42
N ASP A 489 -19.93 32.02 33.66
CA ASP A 489 -20.77 33.21 33.66
C ASP A 489 -21.16 33.55 35.10
N LEU A 490 -20.82 34.78 35.50
CA LEU A 490 -21.26 35.40 36.74
C LEU A 490 -22.79 35.38 36.79
N GLU A 491 -23.34 34.87 37.90
CA GLU A 491 -24.75 35.03 38.22
C GLU A 491 -25.15 36.52 38.17
N PRO A 492 -26.32 36.87 37.60
CA PRO A 492 -26.83 38.22 37.74
C PRO A 492 -27.24 38.46 39.19
N LEU A 493 -26.49 39.34 39.85
CA LEU A 493 -26.92 40.04 41.07
C LEU A 493 -28.31 40.67 40.85
N GLY A 494 -29.25 40.21 41.66
CA GLY A 494 -30.35 40.97 42.28
C GLY A 494 -31.09 42.05 41.47
N ALA A 495 -32.39 41.84 41.30
CA ALA A 495 -33.36 42.93 41.31
C ALA A 495 -34.38 42.69 42.43
N THR A 496 -34.13 43.31 43.58
CA THR A 496 -35.15 43.71 44.55
C THR A 496 -35.88 44.94 44.02
N ALA A 497 -37.20 44.83 43.82
CA ALA A 497 -38.25 45.81 44.15
C ALA A 497 -39.55 45.43 43.45
#